data_AF-A0AA40RYI1-F1
#
_entry.id   AF-A0AA40RYI1-F1
#
_cell.length_a   1.000
_cell.length_b   1.000
_cell.length_c   1.000
_cell.angle_alpha   90.00
_cell.angle_beta   90.00
_cell.angle_gamma   90.00
#
_symmetry.space_group_name_H-M   'P 1'
#
loop_
_entity.id
_entity.type
_entity.pdbx_description
1 polymer ?
#
loop_
_entity_poly.entity_id
_entity_poly.type
_entity_poly.pdbx_seq_one_letter_code
_entity_poly.pdbx_strand_id
1 'polypeptide(L)'
;DVKALATWIVTLPEELTEVPHEKQSAFFEATTNFLNARYGQENAVAAVVHYDETTPHLHYAFVPVVFDDKKSRYKVSAKEVLTRHDLQTFHEDLDQHLKKVLPFYEQGILNNKTLPFYNVAEIKKYNDQFNALKTELADIEDNIRAKQAVLKITDQALTEVDLAEKQIDDFKQALSKNLFGKTVIKPDDLDRFKNVLATMKKDTLQSQHETEELKQALGQVKAQLADIQSDYQNLKETHEALQKRQREHQQMGYAMRDMLKNDYGVNSMKTSDVKARYVLYKLDHDILTKNKKIADSWLKDLMLAREDQDTKISLTRLDHGIEQVKALINRIIELTRDLFKGPSL
;
A
#
# COMPACT_ATOMS: atom_id res chain seq x y z
N ASP A 1 6.46 21.77 26.86
CA ASP A 1 7.90 21.52 26.62
C ASP A 1 8.41 22.27 25.42
N VAL A 2 9.63 22.83 25.51
CA VAL A 2 10.31 23.46 24.38
C VAL A 2 10.72 22.38 23.38
N LYS A 3 10.41 22.57 22.10
CA LYS A 3 10.88 21.70 21.02
C LYS A 3 12.23 22.23 20.55
N ALA A 4 13.29 21.67 21.12
CA ALA A 4 14.66 22.16 20.96
C ALA A 4 15.30 21.78 19.62
N LEU A 5 14.78 20.75 18.96
CA LEU A 5 15.29 20.22 17.70
C LEU A 5 14.11 19.87 16.80
N ALA A 6 14.27 20.12 15.50
CA ALA A 6 13.39 19.63 14.46
C ALA A 6 14.21 18.91 13.39
N THR A 7 13.61 17.91 12.76
CA THR A 7 14.28 17.11 11.72
C THR A 7 13.38 16.99 10.49
N TRP A 8 13.95 17.25 9.32
CA TRP A 8 13.38 16.89 8.03
C TRP A 8 13.99 15.58 7.55
N ILE A 9 13.15 14.69 7.04
CA ILE A 9 13.59 13.48 6.34
C ILE A 9 13.21 13.66 4.86
N VAL A 10 14.20 13.61 3.98
CA VAL A 10 14.00 13.74 2.53
C VAL A 10 14.56 12.50 1.85
N THR A 11 13.68 11.72 1.23
CA THR A 11 14.05 10.49 0.51
C THR A 11 14.38 10.78 -0.94
N LEU A 12 15.34 10.03 -1.49
CA LEU A 12 15.69 10.09 -2.91
C LEU A 12 14.46 9.77 -3.79
N PRO A 13 14.14 10.62 -4.78
CA PRO A 13 13.08 10.36 -5.75
C PRO A 13 13.36 9.09 -6.57
N GLU A 14 12.31 8.37 -6.95
CA GLU A 14 12.41 7.14 -7.76
C GLU A 14 13.10 7.37 -9.11
N GLU A 15 12.92 8.54 -9.73
CA GLU A 15 13.63 8.89 -10.98
C GLU A 15 15.16 8.94 -10.82
N LEU A 16 15.66 9.04 -9.57
CA LEU A 16 17.07 9.12 -9.24
C LEU A 16 17.63 7.84 -8.58
N THR A 17 16.87 6.75 -8.45
CA THR A 17 17.42 5.53 -7.81
C THR A 17 18.43 4.80 -8.69
N GLU A 18 18.22 4.79 -10.00
CA GLU A 18 19.06 4.10 -10.99
C GLU A 18 20.09 5.03 -11.67
N VAL A 19 20.23 6.27 -11.21
CA VAL A 19 21.20 7.23 -11.78
C VAL A 19 22.55 7.16 -11.06
N PRO A 20 23.66 7.64 -11.68
CA PRO A 20 24.97 7.66 -11.05
C PRO A 20 24.98 8.35 -9.68
N HIS A 21 25.83 7.86 -8.77
CA HIS A 21 25.93 8.34 -7.39
C HIS A 21 26.16 9.86 -7.33
N GLU A 22 26.88 10.44 -8.28
CA GLU A 22 27.13 11.88 -8.37
C GLU A 22 25.84 12.68 -8.48
N LYS A 23 24.84 12.20 -9.24
CA LYS A 23 23.53 12.85 -9.37
C LYS A 23 22.69 12.70 -8.11
N GLN A 24 22.77 11.56 -7.43
CA GLN A 24 22.11 11.35 -6.13
C GLN A 24 22.72 12.27 -5.06
N SER A 25 24.05 12.37 -5.02
CA SER A 25 24.78 13.28 -4.14
C SER A 25 24.41 14.73 -4.40
N ALA A 26 24.35 15.16 -5.68
CA ALA A 26 23.93 16.51 -6.05
C ALA A 26 22.49 16.82 -5.62
N PHE A 27 21.58 15.84 -5.63
CA PHE A 27 20.23 15.99 -5.09
C PHE A 27 20.23 16.28 -3.58
N PHE A 28 20.98 15.51 -2.79
CA PHE A 28 21.04 15.72 -1.34
C PHE A 28 21.78 17.00 -0.96
N GLU A 29 22.81 17.38 -1.72
CA GLU A 29 23.52 18.64 -1.54
C GLU A 29 22.60 19.84 -1.82
N ALA A 30 21.88 19.83 -2.95
CA ALA A 30 20.90 20.86 -3.27
C ALA A 30 19.77 20.95 -2.23
N THR A 31 19.29 19.81 -1.75
CA THR A 31 18.29 19.74 -0.66
C THR A 31 18.82 20.34 0.64
N THR A 32 20.07 20.03 1.01
CA THR A 32 20.72 20.57 2.21
C THR A 32 20.91 22.09 2.09
N ASN A 33 21.32 22.57 0.91
CA ASN A 33 21.46 24.00 0.63
C ASN A 33 20.12 24.75 0.75
N PHE A 34 19.04 24.17 0.24
CA PHE A 34 17.70 24.71 0.42
C PHE A 34 17.32 24.81 1.90
N LEU A 35 17.56 23.76 2.68
CA LEU A 35 17.22 23.70 4.10
C LEU A 35 18.06 24.67 4.95
N ASN A 36 19.35 24.79 4.63
CA ASN A 36 20.24 25.79 5.22
C ASN A 36 19.75 27.22 4.94
N ALA A 37 19.38 27.51 3.68
CA ALA A 37 18.85 28.82 3.32
C ALA A 37 17.50 29.12 4.01
N ARG A 38 16.66 28.09 4.19
CA ARG A 38 15.33 28.24 4.79
C ARG A 38 15.35 28.42 6.30
N TYR A 39 16.22 27.69 7.00
CA TYR A 39 16.23 27.63 8.47
C TYR A 39 17.48 28.23 9.12
N GLY A 40 18.44 28.70 8.33
CA GLY A 40 19.73 29.21 8.80
C GLY A 40 20.75 28.07 8.92
N GLN A 41 21.89 28.22 8.23
CA GLN A 41 22.97 27.22 8.27
C GLN A 41 23.57 27.12 9.67
N GLU A 42 23.64 28.23 10.40
CA GLU A 42 24.09 28.30 11.79
C GLU A 42 23.18 27.55 12.76
N ASN A 43 21.93 27.31 12.36
CA ASN A 43 20.95 26.57 13.13
C ASN A 43 20.96 25.06 12.80
N ALA A 44 21.63 24.66 11.72
CA ALA A 44 21.78 23.26 11.33
C ALA A 44 22.67 22.53 12.34
N VAL A 45 22.18 21.43 12.88
CA VAL A 45 22.91 20.55 13.80
C VAL A 45 23.57 19.42 13.02
N ALA A 46 22.84 18.83 12.05
CA ALA A 46 23.35 17.74 11.23
C ALA A 46 22.58 17.65 9.90
N ALA A 47 23.29 17.25 8.86
CA ALA A 47 22.73 16.85 7.56
C ALA A 47 23.41 15.54 7.16
N VAL A 48 22.74 14.41 7.42
CA VAL A 48 23.31 13.07 7.25
C VAL A 48 22.53 12.32 6.19
N VAL A 49 23.22 11.84 5.16
CA VAL A 49 22.64 10.99 4.13
C VAL A 49 22.92 9.53 4.46
N HIS A 50 21.87 8.73 4.60
CA HIS A 50 21.98 7.29 4.77
C HIS A 50 21.90 6.64 3.39
N TYR A 51 22.93 5.91 2.99
CA TYR A 51 22.98 5.10 1.76
C TYR A 51 22.92 3.59 2.03
N ASP A 52 22.96 3.21 3.31
CA ASP A 52 23.00 1.85 3.84
C ASP A 52 21.63 1.27 4.17
N GLU A 53 20.56 2.03 3.92
CA GLU A 53 19.16 1.62 4.09
C GLU A 53 18.47 1.35 2.73
N THR A 54 17.21 0.91 2.74
CA THR A 54 16.47 0.50 1.52
C THR A 54 16.42 1.56 0.43
N THR A 55 16.28 2.83 0.81
CA THR A 55 16.27 3.95 -0.13
C THR A 55 17.10 5.08 0.47
N PRO A 56 18.07 5.64 -0.28
CA PRO A 56 18.87 6.73 0.23
C PRO A 56 18.00 7.90 0.71
N HIS A 57 18.33 8.46 1.87
CA HIS A 57 17.57 9.59 2.43
C HIS A 57 18.43 10.46 3.34
N LEU A 58 18.07 11.74 3.39
CA LEU A 58 18.70 12.78 4.21
C LEU A 58 17.92 12.97 5.52
N HIS A 59 18.61 12.90 6.65
CA HIS A 59 18.18 13.46 7.92
C HIS A 59 18.82 14.83 8.11
N TYR A 60 18.00 15.89 8.02
CA TYR A 60 18.42 17.26 8.29
C TYR A 60 17.85 17.72 9.63
N ALA A 61 18.70 17.82 10.65
CA ALA A 61 18.34 18.24 11.99
C ALA A 61 18.79 19.68 12.26
N PHE A 62 17.92 20.51 12.82
CA PHE A 62 18.20 21.92 13.11
C PHE A 62 17.48 22.40 14.38
N VAL A 63 18.03 23.46 14.99
CA VAL A 63 17.40 24.15 16.13
C VAL A 63 16.51 25.26 15.58
N PRO A 64 15.20 25.28 15.87
CA PRO A 64 14.31 26.31 15.36
C PRO A 64 14.48 27.62 16.13
N VAL A 65 15.44 28.44 15.72
CA VAL A 65 15.75 29.74 16.34
C VAL A 65 14.96 30.86 15.66
N VAL A 66 14.41 31.76 16.47
CA VAL A 66 13.74 32.98 16.01
C VAL A 66 14.14 34.15 16.92
N PHE A 67 14.24 35.36 16.35
CA PHE A 67 14.46 36.56 17.14
C PHE A 67 13.16 37.03 17.80
N ASP A 68 13.18 37.26 19.11
CA ASP A 68 12.06 37.81 19.88
C ASP A 68 12.23 39.33 20.00
N ASP A 69 11.53 40.08 19.15
CA ASP A 69 11.61 41.55 19.13
C ASP A 69 11.25 42.18 20.47
N LYS A 70 10.25 41.61 21.18
CA LYS A 70 9.76 42.16 22.46
C LYS A 70 10.80 42.06 23.57
N LYS A 71 11.66 41.05 23.49
CA LYS A 71 12.72 40.79 24.48
C LYS A 71 14.12 41.05 23.93
N SER A 72 14.21 41.53 22.69
CA SER A 72 15.44 41.78 21.94
C SER A 72 16.47 40.66 22.08
N ARG A 73 16.04 39.40 21.91
CA ARG A 73 16.92 38.22 22.06
C ARG A 73 16.47 37.08 21.17
N TYR A 74 17.40 36.20 20.79
CA TYR A 74 17.04 34.93 20.15
C TYR A 74 16.38 33.97 21.14
N LYS A 75 15.44 33.17 20.64
CA LYS A 75 14.79 32.09 21.38
C LYS A 75 14.60 30.88 20.48
N VAL A 76 14.49 29.70 21.09
CA VAL A 76 14.12 28.47 20.39
C VAL A 76 12.59 28.33 20.39
N SER A 77 11.98 28.37 19.21
CA SER A 77 10.53 28.30 19.04
C SER A 77 10.17 27.59 17.73
N ALA A 78 10.03 26.26 17.77
CA ALA A 78 9.53 25.47 16.64
C ALA A 78 8.19 26.00 16.11
N LYS A 79 7.33 26.52 16.99
CA LYS A 79 6.02 27.08 16.62
C LYS A 79 6.14 28.30 15.69
N GLU A 80 7.17 29.12 15.90
CA GLU A 80 7.38 30.35 15.13
C GLU A 80 8.21 30.11 13.86
N VAL A 81 9.06 29.08 13.85
CA VAL A 81 9.85 28.70 12.67
C VAL A 81 9.06 27.76 11.75
N LEU A 82 8.56 26.64 12.27
CA LEU A 82 7.78 25.64 11.54
C LEU A 82 6.28 25.98 11.58
N THR A 83 5.94 27.11 10.98
CA THR A 83 4.55 27.57 10.92
C THR A 83 3.71 26.67 10.01
N ARG A 84 2.37 26.77 10.10
CA ARG A 84 1.51 26.06 9.13
C ARG A 84 1.79 26.46 7.69
N HIS A 85 2.10 27.74 7.46
CA HIS A 85 2.42 28.22 6.13
C HIS A 85 3.74 27.61 5.63
N ASP A 86 4.74 27.54 6.50
CA ASP A 86 6.02 26.88 6.20
C ASP A 86 5.81 25.44 5.77
N LEU A 87 5.09 24.65 6.59
CA LEU A 87 4.81 23.24 6.29
C LEU A 87 3.93 23.04 5.04
N GLN A 88 3.03 23.97 4.74
CA GLN A 88 2.15 23.90 3.57
C GLN A 88 2.86 24.20 2.25
N THR A 89 3.85 25.10 2.28
CA THR A 89 4.61 25.54 1.10
C THR A 89 5.87 24.72 0.88
N PHE A 90 6.40 24.09 1.93
CA PHE A 90 7.67 23.38 1.93
C PHE A 90 7.89 22.47 0.70
N HIS A 91 6.94 21.60 0.38
CA HIS A 91 7.09 20.65 -0.71
C HIS A 91 7.16 21.32 -2.08
N GLU A 92 6.36 22.37 -2.29
CA GLU A 92 6.36 23.14 -3.54
C GLU A 92 7.64 23.96 -3.67
N ASP A 93 8.04 24.64 -2.60
CA ASP A 93 9.27 25.44 -2.56
C ASP A 93 10.52 24.60 -2.82
N LEU A 94 10.61 23.42 -2.20
CA LEU A 94 11.72 22.48 -2.39
C LEU A 94 11.73 21.92 -3.82
N ASP A 95 10.58 21.52 -4.36
CA ASP A 95 10.46 21.01 -5.73
C ASP A 95 10.89 22.05 -6.77
N GLN A 96 10.43 23.29 -6.62
CA GLN A 96 10.81 24.41 -7.49
C GLN A 96 12.30 24.72 -7.39
N HIS A 97 12.86 24.71 -6.19
CA HIS A 97 14.29 24.92 -5.99
C HIS A 97 15.12 23.83 -6.70
N LEU A 98 14.78 22.56 -6.49
CA LEU A 98 15.50 21.43 -7.08
C LEU A 98 15.41 21.44 -8.61
N LYS A 99 14.23 21.70 -9.19
CA LYS A 99 14.08 21.84 -10.66
C LYS A 99 14.91 22.98 -11.25
N LYS A 100 15.11 24.05 -10.49
CA LYS A 100 15.93 25.19 -10.92
C LYS A 100 17.42 24.87 -10.94
N VAL A 101 17.91 24.09 -9.97
CA VAL A 101 19.35 23.86 -9.77
C VAL A 101 19.85 22.52 -10.32
N LEU A 102 18.96 21.56 -10.56
CA LEU A 102 19.28 20.22 -11.07
C LEU A 102 18.62 20.00 -12.44
N PRO A 103 19.37 20.13 -13.55
CA PRO A 103 18.80 20.01 -14.90
C PRO A 103 18.35 18.58 -15.25
N PHE A 104 18.72 17.59 -14.45
CA PHE A 104 18.35 16.18 -14.63
C PHE A 104 17.17 15.75 -13.74
N TYR A 105 16.57 16.67 -12.99
CA TYR A 105 15.47 16.42 -12.06
C TYR A 105 14.17 16.91 -12.69
N GLU A 106 13.34 15.97 -13.17
CA GLU A 106 12.21 16.30 -14.06
C GLU A 106 10.86 16.03 -13.38
N GLN A 107 10.67 14.85 -12.79
CA GLN A 107 9.38 14.40 -12.27
C GLN A 107 9.00 15.11 -10.97
N GLY A 108 9.97 15.45 -10.12
CA GLY A 108 9.70 16.20 -8.91
C GLY A 108 9.35 15.35 -7.68
N ILE A 109 9.42 15.94 -6.50
CA ILE A 109 9.10 15.32 -5.20
C ILE A 109 7.58 15.31 -4.96
N LEU A 110 6.84 16.13 -5.72
CA LEU A 110 5.38 16.17 -5.73
C LEU A 110 4.80 15.05 -6.61
N ASN A 111 5.04 13.80 -6.22
CA ASN A 111 4.68 12.62 -7.01
C ASN A 111 3.34 11.97 -6.64
N ASN A 112 2.52 12.63 -5.80
CA ASN A 112 1.23 12.12 -5.32
C ASN A 112 1.27 10.75 -4.61
N LYS A 113 2.47 10.25 -4.24
CA LYS A 113 2.65 8.99 -3.49
C LYS A 113 2.56 9.17 -1.98
N THR A 114 2.13 10.33 -1.49
CA THR A 114 1.88 10.58 -0.06
C THR A 114 0.71 9.72 0.41
N LEU A 115 1.02 8.51 0.85
CA LEU A 115 0.06 7.60 1.45
C LEU A 115 -0.22 8.04 2.90
N PRO A 116 -1.48 7.96 3.38
CA PRO A 116 -1.87 8.44 4.71
C PRO A 116 -1.46 7.45 5.81
N PHE A 117 -0.16 7.22 5.97
CA PHE A 117 0.40 6.40 7.03
C PHE A 117 1.03 7.28 8.10
N TYR A 118 0.80 6.94 9.37
CA TYR A 118 1.21 7.78 10.50
C TYR A 118 2.64 7.48 10.96
N ASN A 119 3.21 6.34 10.53
CA ASN A 119 4.56 5.94 10.88
C ASN A 119 5.14 4.90 9.90
N VAL A 120 6.47 4.74 9.95
CA VAL A 120 7.23 3.78 9.12
C VAL A 120 6.82 2.33 9.39
N ALA A 121 6.36 1.99 10.60
CA ALA A 121 5.95 0.61 10.91
C ALA A 121 4.66 0.20 10.19
N GLU A 122 3.71 1.13 9.99
CA GLU A 122 2.52 0.91 9.16
C GLU A 122 2.88 0.72 7.70
N ILE A 123 3.75 1.58 7.15
CA ILE A 123 4.26 1.46 5.77
C ILE A 123 4.96 0.11 5.59
N LYS A 124 5.85 -0.24 6.53
CA LYS A 124 6.56 -1.52 6.53
C LYS A 124 5.61 -2.69 6.58
N LYS A 125 4.58 -2.66 7.43
CA LYS A 125 3.56 -3.72 7.50
C LYS A 125 2.82 -3.89 6.17
N TYR A 126 2.39 -2.80 5.53
CA TYR A 126 1.72 -2.88 4.23
C TYR A 126 2.66 -3.36 3.11
N ASN A 127 3.92 -2.90 3.11
CA ASN A 127 4.92 -3.37 2.15
C ASN A 127 5.30 -4.83 2.39
N ASP A 128 5.41 -5.27 3.63
CA ASP A 128 5.66 -6.67 3.98
C ASP A 128 4.51 -7.55 3.51
N GLN A 129 3.25 -7.11 3.69
CA GLN A 129 2.07 -7.79 3.17
C GLN A 129 2.05 -7.84 1.63
N PHE A 130 2.37 -6.73 0.96
CA PHE A 130 2.44 -6.67 -0.50
C PHE A 130 3.55 -7.56 -1.06
N ASN A 131 4.74 -7.54 -0.44
CA ASN A 131 5.87 -8.36 -0.84
C ASN A 131 5.62 -9.84 -0.55
N ALA A 132 4.94 -10.18 0.55
CA ALA A 132 4.51 -11.55 0.85
C ALA A 132 3.57 -12.06 -0.24
N LEU A 133 2.54 -11.28 -0.60
CA LEU A 133 1.59 -11.65 -1.66
C LEU A 133 2.29 -11.80 -3.02
N LYS A 134 3.24 -10.91 -3.33
CA LYS A 134 4.05 -10.99 -4.56
C LYS A 134 4.91 -12.25 -4.60
N THR A 135 5.50 -12.62 -3.47
CA THR A 135 6.33 -13.84 -3.34
C THR A 135 5.46 -15.08 -3.48
N GLU A 136 4.32 -15.12 -2.81
CA GLU A 136 3.35 -16.21 -2.91
C GLU A 136 2.86 -16.40 -4.35
N LEU A 137 2.62 -15.31 -5.09
CA LEU A 137 2.23 -15.36 -6.49
C LEU A 137 3.34 -15.97 -7.37
N ALA A 138 4.60 -15.58 -7.16
CA ALA A 138 5.74 -16.16 -7.89
C ALA A 138 5.92 -17.65 -7.58
N ASP A 139 5.78 -18.05 -6.31
CA ASP A 139 5.88 -19.46 -5.89
C ASP A 139 4.76 -20.31 -6.49
N ILE A 140 3.54 -19.77 -6.58
CA ILE A 140 2.40 -20.44 -7.23
C ILE A 140 2.65 -20.58 -8.73
N GLU A 141 3.16 -19.55 -9.40
CA GLU A 141 3.51 -19.59 -10.83
C GLU A 141 4.57 -20.65 -11.13
N ASP A 142 5.60 -20.77 -10.30
CA ASP A 142 6.64 -21.78 -10.44
C ASP A 142 6.12 -23.20 -10.14
N ASN A 143 5.25 -23.35 -9.14
CA ASN A 143 4.56 -24.61 -8.86
C ASN A 143 3.69 -25.07 -10.05
N ILE A 144 2.92 -24.15 -10.65
CA ILE A 144 2.12 -24.42 -11.85
C ILE A 144 3.03 -24.91 -12.98
N ARG A 145 4.16 -24.23 -13.20
CA ARG A 145 5.12 -24.58 -14.25
C ARG A 145 5.71 -25.98 -14.04
N ALA A 146 6.12 -26.29 -12.81
CA ALA A 146 6.67 -27.59 -12.44
C ALA A 146 5.65 -28.71 -12.63
N LYS A 147 4.41 -28.51 -12.15
CA LYS A 147 3.31 -29.48 -12.33
C LYS A 147 3.01 -29.71 -13.82
N GLN A 148 2.96 -28.67 -14.64
CA GLN A 148 2.75 -28.80 -16.09
C GLN A 148 3.87 -29.61 -16.79
N ALA A 149 5.12 -29.48 -16.35
CA ALA A 149 6.23 -30.25 -16.90
C ALA A 149 6.11 -31.75 -16.58
N VAL A 150 5.72 -32.10 -15.34
CA VAL A 150 5.50 -33.50 -14.92
C VAL A 150 4.37 -34.15 -15.73
N LEU A 151 3.24 -33.46 -15.90
CA LEU A 151 2.12 -33.96 -16.70
C LEU A 151 2.54 -34.36 -18.13
N LYS A 152 3.38 -33.52 -18.77
CA LYS A 152 3.87 -33.77 -20.14
C LYS A 152 4.76 -35.01 -20.23
N ILE A 153 5.61 -35.24 -19.23
CA ILE A 153 6.52 -36.40 -19.19
C ILE A 153 5.72 -37.70 -19.03
N THR A 154 4.73 -37.73 -18.14
CA THR A 154 3.91 -38.93 -17.90
C THR A 154 3.08 -39.30 -19.14
N ASP A 155 2.47 -38.32 -19.83
CA ASP A 155 1.70 -38.57 -21.06
C ASP A 155 2.60 -39.14 -22.20
N GLN A 156 3.84 -38.69 -22.30
CA GLN A 156 4.81 -39.21 -23.28
C GLN A 156 5.23 -40.65 -22.97
N ALA A 157 5.55 -40.96 -21.71
CA ALA A 157 5.99 -42.30 -21.30
C ALA A 157 4.92 -43.38 -21.56
N LEU A 158 3.64 -43.08 -21.33
CA LEU A 158 2.54 -44.02 -21.62
C LEU A 158 2.46 -44.34 -23.13
N THR A 159 2.59 -43.31 -23.96
CA THR A 159 2.55 -43.46 -25.43
C THR A 159 3.67 -44.38 -25.92
N GLU A 160 4.87 -44.27 -25.33
CA GLU A 160 6.02 -45.13 -25.64
C GLU A 160 5.81 -46.58 -25.20
N VAL A 161 5.23 -46.81 -24.01
CA VAL A 161 4.92 -48.16 -23.50
C VAL A 161 3.87 -48.86 -24.38
N ASP A 162 2.81 -48.17 -24.78
CA ASP A 162 1.77 -48.74 -25.67
C ASP A 162 2.33 -49.07 -27.07
N LEU A 163 3.24 -48.23 -27.60
CA LEU A 163 3.90 -48.51 -28.88
C LEU A 163 4.82 -49.73 -28.79
N ALA A 164 5.57 -49.88 -27.70
CA ALA A 164 6.45 -51.02 -27.45
C ALA A 164 5.64 -52.34 -27.31
N GLU A 165 4.50 -52.31 -26.61
CA GLU A 165 3.60 -53.45 -26.48
C GLU A 165 3.07 -53.90 -27.85
N LYS A 166 2.65 -52.95 -28.69
CA LYS A 166 2.20 -53.22 -30.06
C LYS A 166 3.30 -53.84 -30.93
N GLN A 167 4.53 -53.30 -30.87
CA GLN A 167 5.66 -53.83 -31.61
C GLN A 167 5.99 -55.28 -31.24
N ILE A 168 5.84 -55.65 -29.96
CA ILE A 168 6.04 -57.02 -29.48
C ILE A 168 4.95 -57.96 -29.99
N ASP A 169 3.69 -57.51 -30.02
CA ASP A 169 2.60 -58.30 -30.58
C ASP A 169 2.75 -58.52 -32.09
N ASP A 170 3.11 -57.47 -32.83
CA ASP A 170 3.41 -57.57 -34.25
C ASP A 170 4.59 -58.53 -34.52
N PHE A 171 5.64 -58.46 -33.69
CA PHE A 171 6.77 -59.39 -33.76
C PHE A 171 6.34 -60.84 -33.46
N LYS A 172 5.53 -61.06 -32.43
CA LYS A 172 4.99 -62.38 -32.07
C LYS A 172 4.16 -62.97 -33.22
N GLN A 173 3.35 -62.16 -33.89
CA GLN A 173 2.57 -62.57 -35.07
C GLN A 173 3.44 -62.85 -36.30
N ALA A 174 4.52 -62.10 -36.52
CA ALA A 174 5.46 -62.37 -37.60
C ALA A 174 6.23 -63.68 -37.37
N LEU A 175 6.60 -63.96 -36.11
CA LEU A 175 7.32 -65.17 -35.72
C LEU A 175 6.45 -66.42 -35.88
N SER A 176 5.18 -66.36 -35.47
CA SER A 176 4.23 -67.47 -35.66
C SER A 176 3.99 -67.81 -37.14
N LYS A 177 4.16 -66.84 -38.04
CA LYS A 177 4.04 -67.04 -39.50
C LYS A 177 5.31 -67.59 -40.17
N ASN A 178 6.51 -67.38 -39.61
CA ASN A 178 7.81 -67.60 -40.29
C ASN A 178 8.73 -68.67 -39.67
N LEU A 179 8.22 -69.58 -38.82
CA LEU A 179 9.03 -70.58 -38.11
C LEU A 179 9.51 -71.77 -38.99
N PHE A 180 10.26 -71.49 -40.05
CA PHE A 180 11.17 -72.44 -40.70
C PHE A 180 12.62 -71.93 -40.60
N GLY A 181 13.27 -72.23 -39.47
CA GLY A 181 14.73 -72.39 -39.37
C GLY A 181 15.61 -71.13 -39.31
N LYS A 182 15.81 -70.55 -38.12
CA LYS A 182 17.13 -70.30 -37.46
C LYS A 182 16.97 -69.32 -36.29
N THR A 183 17.60 -69.70 -35.16
CA THR A 183 17.69 -69.03 -33.85
C THR A 183 16.36 -68.85 -33.11
N VAL A 184 16.11 -69.74 -32.15
CA VAL A 184 14.86 -69.83 -31.38
C VAL A 184 14.96 -68.92 -30.15
N ILE A 185 14.28 -67.76 -30.17
CA ILE A 185 13.86 -67.09 -28.94
C ILE A 185 12.82 -68.00 -28.28
N LYS A 186 13.03 -68.40 -27.03
CA LYS A 186 12.11 -69.31 -26.34
C LYS A 186 10.81 -68.57 -26.00
N PRO A 187 9.64 -69.22 -26.13
CA PRO A 187 8.36 -68.62 -25.74
C PRO A 187 8.37 -68.02 -24.33
N ASP A 188 9.04 -68.69 -23.39
CA ASP A 188 9.19 -68.24 -22.00
C ASP A 188 9.90 -66.89 -21.86
N ASP A 189 10.87 -66.58 -22.71
CA ASP A 189 11.60 -65.30 -22.68
C ASP A 189 10.72 -64.15 -23.18
N LEU A 190 9.83 -64.43 -24.13
CA LEU A 190 8.87 -63.47 -24.68
C LEU A 190 7.75 -63.17 -23.67
N ASP A 191 7.27 -64.21 -22.97
CA ASP A 191 6.27 -64.06 -21.91
C ASP A 191 6.86 -63.36 -20.68
N ARG A 192 8.15 -63.58 -20.35
CA ARG A 192 8.87 -62.78 -19.35
C ARG A 192 8.93 -61.30 -19.73
N PHE A 193 9.25 -60.98 -20.98
CA PHE A 193 9.26 -59.60 -21.47
C PHE A 193 7.88 -58.94 -21.39
N LYS A 194 6.81 -59.67 -21.75
CA LYS A 194 5.43 -59.21 -21.59
C LYS A 194 5.06 -58.91 -20.14
N ASN A 195 5.48 -59.77 -19.20
CA ASN A 195 5.21 -59.56 -17.78
C ASN A 195 5.94 -58.32 -17.21
N VAL A 196 7.17 -58.06 -17.67
CA VAL A 196 7.90 -56.83 -17.33
C VAL A 196 7.15 -55.60 -17.87
N LEU A 197 6.71 -55.62 -19.14
CA LEU A 197 5.92 -54.52 -19.71
C LEU A 197 4.55 -54.34 -19.05
N ALA A 198 3.87 -55.42 -18.67
CA ALA A 198 2.61 -55.35 -17.94
C ALA A 198 2.78 -54.68 -16.57
N THR A 199 3.91 -54.93 -15.91
CA THR A 199 4.26 -54.28 -14.64
C THR A 199 4.59 -52.80 -14.87
N MET A 200 5.41 -52.47 -15.87
CA MET A 200 5.70 -51.08 -16.26
C MET A 200 4.43 -50.32 -16.65
N LYS A 201 3.49 -50.96 -17.36
CA LYS A 201 2.19 -50.39 -17.71
C LYS A 201 1.34 -50.13 -16.48
N LYS A 202 1.30 -51.06 -15.52
CA LYS A 202 0.62 -50.88 -14.25
C LYS A 202 1.19 -49.71 -13.46
N ASP A 203 2.51 -49.62 -13.32
CA ASP A 203 3.19 -48.53 -12.61
C ASP A 203 2.96 -47.18 -13.31
N THR A 204 2.92 -47.17 -14.65
CA THR A 204 2.62 -45.97 -15.44
C THR A 204 1.15 -45.55 -15.31
N LEU A 205 0.21 -46.50 -15.25
CA LEU A 205 -1.23 -46.23 -14.99
C LEU A 205 -1.46 -45.69 -13.57
N GLN A 206 -0.73 -46.20 -12.58
CA GLN A 206 -0.73 -45.66 -11.22
C GLN A 206 -0.25 -44.19 -11.24
N SER A 207 0.85 -43.91 -11.95
CA SER A 207 1.34 -42.55 -12.16
C SER A 207 0.33 -41.66 -12.89
N GLN A 208 -0.45 -42.19 -13.84
CA GLN A 208 -1.55 -41.44 -14.47
C GLN A 208 -2.66 -41.05 -13.50
N HIS A 209 -3.02 -41.91 -12.54
CA HIS A 209 -4.02 -41.58 -11.53
C HIS A 209 -3.54 -40.39 -10.68
N GLU A 210 -2.29 -40.45 -10.19
CA GLU A 210 -1.66 -39.35 -9.46
C GLU A 210 -1.56 -38.07 -10.34
N THR A 211 -1.33 -38.24 -11.63
CA THR A 211 -1.28 -37.16 -12.65
C THR A 211 -2.66 -36.52 -12.85
N GLU A 212 -3.76 -37.29 -12.82
CA GLU A 212 -5.12 -36.74 -12.91
C GLU A 212 -5.54 -36.01 -11.64
N GLU A 213 -5.15 -36.50 -10.47
CA GLU A 213 -5.30 -35.76 -9.21
C GLU A 213 -4.51 -34.43 -9.26
N LEU A 214 -3.28 -34.48 -9.80
CA LEU A 214 -2.45 -33.30 -10.06
C LEU A 214 -3.11 -32.34 -11.07
N LYS A 215 -3.76 -32.83 -12.14
CA LYS A 215 -4.52 -32.00 -13.09
C LYS A 215 -5.71 -31.32 -12.43
N GLN A 216 -6.46 -32.03 -11.60
CA GLN A 216 -7.58 -31.43 -10.85
C GLN A 216 -7.08 -30.34 -9.89
N ALA A 217 -6.04 -30.63 -9.12
CA ALA A 217 -5.41 -29.65 -8.23
C ALA A 217 -4.86 -28.45 -9.00
N LEU A 218 -4.24 -28.67 -10.17
CA LEU A 218 -3.76 -27.60 -11.05
C LEU A 218 -4.93 -26.74 -11.58
N GLY A 219 -6.06 -27.35 -11.91
CA GLY A 219 -7.28 -26.66 -12.31
C GLY A 219 -7.81 -25.74 -11.20
N GLN A 220 -7.82 -26.23 -9.96
CA GLN A 220 -8.22 -25.44 -8.79
C GLN A 220 -7.28 -24.27 -8.54
N VAL A 221 -5.96 -24.49 -8.57
CA VAL A 221 -4.96 -23.43 -8.39
C VAL A 221 -5.05 -22.40 -9.53
N LYS A 222 -5.31 -22.82 -10.77
CA LYS A 222 -5.52 -21.88 -11.89
C LYS A 222 -6.78 -21.03 -11.72
N ALA A 223 -7.86 -21.60 -11.19
CA ALA A 223 -9.07 -20.85 -10.87
C ALA A 223 -8.80 -19.79 -9.79
N GLN A 224 -8.12 -20.18 -8.71
CA GLN A 224 -7.71 -19.25 -7.65
C GLN A 224 -6.79 -18.14 -8.17
N LEU A 225 -5.86 -18.46 -9.08
CA LEU A 225 -4.99 -17.47 -9.71
C LEU A 225 -5.80 -16.45 -10.52
N ALA A 226 -6.82 -16.90 -11.27
CA ALA A 226 -7.69 -16.01 -12.04
C ALA A 226 -8.49 -15.06 -11.13
N ASP A 227 -9.00 -15.57 -9.99
CA ASP A 227 -9.70 -14.75 -8.99
C ASP A 227 -8.76 -13.70 -8.39
N ILE A 228 -7.55 -14.08 -7.97
CA ILE A 228 -6.55 -13.16 -7.41
C ILE A 228 -6.13 -12.10 -8.44
N GLN A 229 -5.98 -12.49 -9.71
CA GLN A 229 -5.69 -11.54 -10.79
C GLN A 229 -6.82 -10.51 -10.99
N SER A 230 -8.07 -10.95 -10.92
CA SER A 230 -9.25 -10.08 -10.98
C SER A 230 -9.27 -9.11 -9.80
N ASP A 231 -9.08 -9.61 -8.58
CA ASP A 231 -9.01 -8.78 -7.37
C ASP A 231 -7.88 -7.76 -7.44
N TYR A 232 -6.71 -8.14 -7.96
CA TYR A 232 -5.59 -7.24 -8.16
C TYR A 232 -5.94 -6.10 -9.13
N GLN A 233 -6.58 -6.38 -10.27
CA GLN A 233 -6.98 -5.34 -11.22
C GLN A 233 -8.04 -4.41 -10.62
N ASN A 234 -9.05 -4.96 -9.95
CA ASN A 234 -10.08 -4.18 -9.27
C ASN A 234 -9.49 -3.24 -8.21
N LEU A 235 -8.53 -3.75 -7.43
CA LEU A 235 -7.85 -2.97 -6.40
C LEU A 235 -7.00 -1.86 -7.01
N LYS A 236 -6.31 -2.14 -8.11
CA LYS A 236 -5.51 -1.15 -8.85
C LYS A 236 -6.38 -0.01 -9.39
N GLU A 237 -7.49 -0.33 -10.08
CA GLU A 237 -8.42 0.67 -10.59
C GLU A 237 -9.03 1.52 -9.47
N THR A 238 -9.41 0.88 -8.36
CA THR A 238 -9.95 1.59 -7.19
C THR A 238 -8.91 2.53 -6.60
N HIS A 239 -7.65 2.12 -6.53
CA HIS A 239 -6.55 2.93 -6.06
C HIS A 239 -6.34 4.17 -6.95
N GLU A 240 -6.30 4.00 -8.27
CA GLU A 240 -6.16 5.09 -9.24
C GLU A 240 -7.34 6.09 -9.16
N ALA A 241 -8.57 5.57 -9.01
CA ALA A 241 -9.76 6.41 -8.85
C ALA A 241 -9.76 7.19 -7.54
N LEU A 242 -9.30 6.60 -6.43
CA LEU A 242 -9.14 7.28 -5.15
C LEU A 242 -8.07 8.37 -5.23
N GLN A 243 -6.93 8.10 -5.85
CA GLN A 243 -5.89 9.11 -6.08
C GLN A 243 -6.41 10.28 -6.91
N LYS A 244 -7.21 10.01 -7.95
CA LYS A 244 -7.84 11.06 -8.76
C LYS A 244 -8.79 11.92 -7.92
N ARG A 245 -9.72 11.32 -7.16
CA ARG A 245 -10.63 12.07 -6.27
C ARG A 245 -9.88 12.88 -5.22
N GLN A 246 -8.79 12.34 -4.68
CA GLN A 246 -7.95 13.08 -3.73
C GLN A 246 -7.32 14.31 -4.36
N ARG A 247 -6.80 14.21 -5.60
CA ARG A 247 -6.29 15.36 -6.36
C ARG A 247 -7.37 16.41 -6.61
N GLU A 248 -8.56 15.99 -7.01
CA GLU A 248 -9.70 16.89 -7.21
C GLU A 248 -10.10 17.62 -5.91
N HIS A 249 -10.19 16.90 -4.79
CA HIS A 249 -10.46 17.50 -3.49
C HIS A 249 -9.35 18.47 -3.03
N GLN A 250 -8.08 18.17 -3.33
CA GLN A 250 -6.97 19.07 -3.02
C GLN A 250 -7.02 20.34 -3.86
N GLN A 251 -7.24 20.23 -5.17
CA GLN A 251 -7.44 21.37 -6.07
C GLN A 251 -8.59 22.26 -5.60
N MET A 252 -9.73 21.66 -5.27
CA MET A 252 -10.86 22.37 -4.68
C MET A 252 -10.48 23.03 -3.35
N GLY A 253 -9.68 22.36 -2.53
CA GLY A 253 -9.15 22.90 -1.27
C GLY A 253 -8.19 24.08 -1.46
N TYR A 254 -7.44 24.15 -2.56
CA TYR A 254 -6.62 25.31 -2.91
C TYR A 254 -7.48 26.47 -3.39
N ALA A 255 -8.42 26.21 -4.31
CA ALA A 255 -9.36 27.22 -4.81
C ALA A 255 -10.19 27.84 -3.67
N MET A 256 -10.70 27.01 -2.76
CA MET A 256 -11.45 27.47 -1.59
C MET A 256 -10.57 28.29 -0.63
N ARG A 257 -9.30 27.90 -0.42
CA ARG A 257 -8.37 28.67 0.41
C ARG A 257 -8.05 30.03 -0.20
N ASP A 258 -7.83 30.06 -1.51
CA ASP A 258 -7.58 31.29 -2.25
C ASP A 258 -8.77 32.25 -2.16
N MET A 259 -9.98 31.75 -2.48
CA MET A 259 -11.23 32.50 -2.37
C MET A 259 -11.46 33.04 -0.95
N LEU A 260 -11.31 32.18 0.07
CA LEU A 260 -11.46 32.59 1.47
C LEU A 260 -10.48 33.71 1.85
N LYS A 261 -9.24 33.66 1.36
CA LYS A 261 -8.21 34.65 1.65
C LYS A 261 -8.45 35.96 0.91
N ASN A 262 -8.65 35.91 -0.40
CA ASN A 262 -8.65 37.08 -1.27
C ASN A 262 -10.01 37.77 -1.35
N ASP A 263 -11.10 36.99 -1.32
CA ASP A 263 -12.46 37.54 -1.48
C ASP A 263 -13.13 37.78 -0.12
N TYR A 264 -12.81 36.95 0.88
CA TYR A 264 -13.45 37.00 2.21
C TYR A 264 -12.52 37.40 3.36
N GLY A 265 -11.23 37.66 3.09
CA GLY A 265 -10.26 38.13 4.09
C GLY A 265 -9.94 37.12 5.21
N VAL A 266 -10.27 35.84 5.03
CA VAL A 266 -10.05 34.78 6.02
C VAL A 266 -8.63 34.22 5.87
N ASN A 267 -7.69 34.87 6.55
CA ASN A 267 -6.27 34.49 6.51
C ASN A 267 -5.91 33.28 7.38
N SER A 268 -6.70 33.00 8.43
CA SER A 268 -6.50 31.84 9.29
C SER A 268 -7.77 31.49 10.04
N MET A 269 -7.91 30.21 10.42
CA MET A 269 -8.98 29.72 11.28
C MET A 269 -8.41 28.94 12.46
N LYS A 270 -8.97 29.19 13.65
CA LYS A 270 -8.65 28.40 14.84
C LYS A 270 -9.07 26.95 14.63
N THR A 271 -8.26 26.01 15.13
CA THR A 271 -8.56 24.57 14.98
C THR A 271 -9.84 24.16 15.71
N SER A 272 -10.16 24.81 16.84
CA SER A 272 -11.44 24.65 17.55
C SER A 272 -12.61 24.97 16.62
N ASP A 273 -12.57 26.12 15.94
CA ASP A 273 -13.59 26.55 14.98
C ASP A 273 -13.72 25.60 13.78
N VAL A 274 -12.60 25.11 13.24
CA VAL A 274 -12.62 24.14 12.13
C VAL A 274 -13.31 22.85 12.55
N LYS A 275 -12.93 22.30 13.71
CA LYS A 275 -13.54 21.05 14.22
C LYS A 275 -15.02 21.22 14.53
N ALA A 276 -15.39 22.31 15.19
CA ALA A 276 -16.80 22.60 15.49
C ALA A 276 -17.62 22.81 14.21
N ARG A 277 -17.11 23.54 13.22
CA ARG A 277 -17.79 23.71 11.91
C ARG A 277 -17.96 22.38 11.19
N TYR A 278 -16.99 21.48 11.27
CA TYR A 278 -17.10 20.15 10.67
C TYR A 278 -18.17 19.29 11.36
N VAL A 279 -18.25 19.34 12.69
CA VAL A 279 -19.31 18.67 13.45
C VAL A 279 -20.67 19.27 13.10
N LEU A 280 -20.80 20.60 13.12
CA LEU A 280 -22.05 21.29 12.74
C LEU A 280 -22.48 20.95 11.31
N TYR A 281 -21.56 20.94 10.35
CA TYR A 281 -21.84 20.51 8.99
C TYR A 281 -22.45 19.11 8.95
N LYS A 282 -21.89 18.15 9.70
CA LYS A 282 -22.45 16.79 9.75
C LYS A 282 -23.85 16.77 10.32
N LEU A 283 -24.09 17.50 11.40
CA LEU A 283 -25.42 17.60 12.03
C LEU A 283 -26.44 18.25 11.09
N ASP A 284 -26.06 19.33 10.41
CA ASP A 284 -26.90 20.06 9.45
C ASP A 284 -27.28 19.19 8.23
N HIS A 285 -26.55 18.11 7.97
CA HIS A 285 -26.77 17.17 6.86
C HIS A 285 -27.18 15.76 7.33
N ASP A 286 -27.63 15.62 8.57
CA ASP A 286 -28.07 14.33 9.15
C ASP A 286 -27.02 13.20 9.10
N ILE A 287 -25.73 13.55 9.04
CA ILE A 287 -24.62 12.60 9.07
C ILE A 287 -24.31 12.27 10.53
N LEU A 288 -25.05 11.31 11.09
CA LEU A 288 -24.95 10.94 12.51
C LEU A 288 -24.02 9.74 12.73
N THR A 289 -23.23 9.79 13.81
CA THR A 289 -22.43 8.63 14.26
C THR A 289 -23.26 7.68 15.11
N LYS A 290 -23.02 6.37 14.98
CA LYS A 290 -23.56 5.34 15.89
C LYS A 290 -22.62 5.01 17.05
N ASN A 291 -21.40 5.55 17.03
CA ASN A 291 -20.38 5.28 18.03
C ASN A 291 -20.38 6.37 19.09
N LYS A 292 -20.70 5.99 20.34
CA LYS A 292 -20.75 6.90 21.49
C LYS A 292 -19.45 7.70 21.67
N LYS A 293 -18.27 7.08 21.54
CA LYS A 293 -16.99 7.77 21.70
C LYS A 293 -16.79 8.89 20.67
N ILE A 294 -17.27 8.68 19.44
CA ILE A 294 -17.22 9.70 18.39
C ILE A 294 -18.19 10.84 18.72
N ALA A 295 -19.40 10.51 19.19
CA ALA A 295 -20.37 11.52 19.62
C ALA A 295 -19.87 12.35 20.82
N ASP A 296 -19.24 11.72 21.82
CA ASP A 296 -18.61 12.41 22.95
C ASP A 296 -17.48 13.35 22.47
N SER A 297 -16.70 12.94 21.47
CA SER A 297 -15.69 13.81 20.85
C SER A 297 -16.32 15.00 20.12
N TRP A 298 -17.45 14.80 19.42
CA TRP A 298 -18.18 15.88 18.76
C TRP A 298 -18.69 16.90 19.77
N LEU A 299 -19.26 16.43 20.89
CA LEU A 299 -19.73 17.29 21.98
C LEU A 299 -18.59 18.14 22.53
N LYS A 300 -17.43 17.51 22.79
CA LYS A 300 -16.23 18.21 23.26
C LYS A 300 -15.76 19.27 22.28
N ASP A 301 -15.69 18.96 20.99
CA ASP A 301 -15.24 19.92 19.96
C ASP A 301 -16.18 21.14 19.86
N LEU A 302 -17.51 20.93 19.99
CA LEU A 302 -18.48 22.03 20.01
C LEU A 302 -18.40 22.88 21.29
N MET A 303 -18.26 22.25 22.45
CA MET A 303 -18.11 22.95 23.73
C MET A 303 -16.83 23.79 23.77
N LEU A 304 -15.72 23.26 23.27
CA LEU A 304 -14.45 23.99 23.17
C LEU A 304 -14.55 25.22 22.26
N ALA A 305 -15.28 25.14 21.15
CA ALA A 305 -15.53 26.30 20.30
C ALA A 305 -16.50 27.30 20.94
N ARG A 306 -17.47 26.83 21.74
CA ARG A 306 -18.39 27.68 22.48
C ARG A 306 -17.72 28.49 23.58
N GLU A 307 -16.77 27.90 24.29
CA GLU A 307 -16.02 28.57 25.36
C GLU A 307 -15.00 29.59 24.82
N ASP A 308 -14.70 29.55 23.51
CA ASP A 308 -13.77 30.47 22.86
C ASP A 308 -14.43 31.83 22.59
N GLN A 309 -14.01 32.86 23.32
CA GLN A 309 -14.53 34.22 23.21
C GLN A 309 -14.31 34.86 21.83
N ASP A 310 -13.35 34.37 21.04
CA ASP A 310 -13.11 34.89 19.68
C ASP A 310 -13.70 34.00 18.58
N THR A 311 -14.51 32.99 18.93
CA THR A 311 -15.12 32.11 17.92
C THR A 311 -15.90 32.94 16.90
N LYS A 312 -15.75 32.59 15.62
CA LYS A 312 -16.51 33.21 14.52
C LYS A 312 -17.76 32.42 14.19
N ILE A 313 -18.10 31.40 15.00
CA ILE A 313 -19.32 30.61 14.85
C ILE A 313 -20.41 31.27 15.70
N SER A 314 -21.63 31.36 15.15
CA SER A 314 -22.77 31.86 15.93
C SER A 314 -22.97 31.01 17.18
N LEU A 315 -23.04 31.64 18.36
CA LEU A 315 -23.27 30.97 19.63
C LEU A 315 -24.57 30.16 19.62
N THR A 316 -25.62 30.67 18.96
CA THR A 316 -26.89 29.96 18.81
C THR A 316 -26.77 28.69 17.98
N ARG A 317 -25.90 28.69 16.95
CA ARG A 317 -25.63 27.50 16.14
C ARG A 317 -24.83 26.46 16.92
N LEU A 318 -23.86 26.91 17.72
CA LEU A 318 -23.11 26.04 18.64
C LEU A 318 -24.02 25.41 19.69
N ASP A 319 -24.89 26.20 20.31
CA ASP A 319 -25.87 25.72 21.30
C ASP A 319 -26.80 24.67 20.70
N HIS A 320 -27.34 24.94 19.51
CA HIS A 320 -28.19 23.99 18.82
C HIS A 320 -27.45 22.67 18.51
N GLY A 321 -26.23 22.76 17.98
CA GLY A 321 -25.41 21.57 17.70
C GLY A 321 -25.06 20.78 18.97
N ILE A 322 -24.77 21.47 20.08
CA ILE A 322 -24.48 20.83 21.38
C ILE A 322 -25.68 20.01 21.84
N GLU A 323 -26.89 20.58 21.78
CA GLU A 323 -28.11 19.87 22.17
C GLU A 323 -28.43 18.69 21.24
N GLN A 324 -28.21 18.84 19.92
CA GLN A 324 -28.34 17.74 18.97
C GLN A 324 -27.40 16.57 19.29
N VAL A 325 -26.13 16.86 19.63
CA VAL A 325 -25.16 15.81 19.97
C VAL A 325 -25.50 15.15 21.31
N LYS A 326 -25.94 15.91 22.32
CA LYS A 326 -26.42 15.34 23.59
C LYS A 326 -27.61 14.39 23.37
N ALA A 327 -28.59 14.80 22.57
CA ALA A 327 -29.73 13.97 22.21
C ALA A 327 -29.29 12.70 21.45
N LEU A 328 -28.33 12.82 20.53
CA LEU A 328 -27.75 11.69 19.82
C LEU A 328 -27.06 10.70 20.78
N ILE A 329 -26.26 11.18 21.72
CA ILE A 329 -25.59 10.34 22.73
C ILE A 329 -26.63 9.57 23.54
N ASN A 330 -27.69 10.25 24.01
CA ASN A 330 -28.77 9.62 24.76
C ASN A 330 -29.45 8.52 23.94
N ARG A 331 -29.76 8.79 22.67
CA ARG A 331 -30.36 7.80 21.75
C ARG A 331 -29.47 6.58 21.54
N ILE A 332 -28.15 6.77 21.40
CA ILE A 332 -27.18 5.67 21.28
C ILE A 332 -27.19 4.82 22.56
N ILE A 333 -27.24 5.45 23.74
CA ILE A 333 -27.29 4.75 25.03
C ILE A 333 -28.59 3.95 25.18
N GLU A 334 -29.74 4.52 24.83
CA GLU A 334 -31.04 3.86 24.88
C GLU A 334 -31.10 2.64 23.95
N LEU A 335 -30.70 2.80 22.68
CA LEU A 335 -30.64 1.69 21.73
C LEU A 335 -29.72 0.57 22.19
N THR A 336 -28.60 0.92 22.83
CA THR A 336 -27.69 -0.07 23.41
C THR A 336 -28.36 -0.79 24.59
N ARG A 337 -29.05 -0.05 25.46
CA ARG A 337 -29.75 -0.62 26.63
C ARG A 337 -30.90 -1.53 26.22
N ASP A 338 -31.64 -1.19 25.16
CA ASP A 338 -32.75 -1.99 24.64
C ASP A 338 -32.27 -3.26 23.91
N LEU A 339 -31.10 -3.24 23.28
CA LEU A 339 -30.45 -4.44 22.75
C LEU A 339 -30.05 -5.45 23.84
N PHE A 340 -29.76 -4.96 25.06
CA PHE A 340 -29.39 -5.81 26.21
C PHE A 340 -30.55 -6.17 27.13
N LYS A 341 -31.72 -5.53 26.97
CA LYS A 341 -32.99 -6.01 27.52
C LYS A 341 -33.61 -6.95 26.49
N GLY A 342 -33.28 -8.25 26.56
CA GLY A 342 -33.94 -9.25 25.72
C GLY A 342 -35.47 -9.16 25.77
N PRO A 343 -36.20 -9.77 24.80
CA PRO A 343 -37.65 -9.63 24.72
C PRO A 343 -38.27 -9.98 26.08
N SER A 344 -39.05 -9.04 26.62
CA SER A 344 -39.85 -9.29 27.82
C SER A 344 -40.78 -10.45 27.53
N LEU A 345 -40.56 -11.57 28.26
CA LEU A 345 -41.38 -12.78 28.26
C LEU A 345 -42.86 -12.50 28.49
#